data_AF-A0A523MRJ7-F1
#
_entry.id   AF-A0A523MRJ7-F1
#
_cell.length_a   1.000
_cell.length_b   1.000
_cell.length_c   1.000
_cell.angle_alpha   90.00
_cell.angle_beta   90.00
_cell.angle_gamma   90.00
#
_symmetry.space_group_name_H-M   'P 1'
#
loop_
_entity.id
_entity.type
_entity.pdbx_description
1 polymer ?
#
loop_
_entity_poly.entity_id
_entity_poly.type
_entity_poly.pdbx_seq_one_letter_code
_entity_poly.pdbx_strand_id
1 'polypeptide(L)' 'MGDLEQIVEQLEGGDLSLEKSLAQFEKGVKLSRECQAALTNAEQKVQILMGDELRDAADTGD' A
#
# COMPACT_ATOMS: atom_id res chain seq x y z
N MET A 1 -2.64 -6.65 -4.31
CA MET A 1 -3.97 -6.03 -4.52
C MET A 1 -5.07 -7.08 -4.63
N GLY A 2 -4.92 -8.13 -5.43
CA GLY A 2 -5.94 -9.18 -5.59
C GLY A 2 -6.46 -9.81 -4.29
N ASP A 3 -5.62 -10.01 -3.28
CA ASP A 3 -6.06 -10.58 -1.99
C ASP A 3 -7.02 -9.67 -1.22
N LEU A 4 -6.86 -8.34 -1.31
CA LEU A 4 -7.75 -7.39 -0.64
C LEU A 4 -9.09 -7.30 -1.37
N GLU A 5 -9.06 -7.32 -2.70
CA GLU A 5 -10.27 -7.34 -3.55
C GLU A 5 -11.11 -8.58 -3.29
N GLN A 6 -10.49 -9.76 -3.20
CA GLN A 6 -11.17 -11.00 -2.84
C GLN A 6 -11.80 -10.96 -1.44
N ILE A 7 -11.14 -10.31 -0.48
CA ILE A 7 -11.68 -10.14 0.88
C ILE A 7 -12.92 -9.25 0.85
N VAL A 8 -12.86 -8.14 0.12
CA VAL A 8 -13.99 -7.21 -0.03
C VAL A 8 -15.17 -7.92 -0.68
N GLU A 9 -14.94 -8.64 -1.77
CA GLU A 9 -15.98 -9.41 -2.48
C GLU A 9 -16.64 -10.46 -1.56
N GLN A 10 -15.86 -11.18 -0.76
CA GLN A 10 -16.38 -12.15 0.20
C GLN A 10 -17.20 -11.52 1.33
N LEU A 11 -16.80 -10.33 1.80
CA LEU A 11 -17.52 -9.59 2.84
C LEU A 11 -18.84 -9.02 2.32
N GLU A 12 -18.85 -8.50 1.08
CA GLU A 12 -20.04 -7.97 0.42
C GLU A 12 -21.05 -9.07 0.06
N GLY A 13 -20.57 -10.30 -0.16
CA GLY A 13 -21.42 -11.46 -0.48
C GLY A 13 -22.35 -11.91 0.63
N GLY A 14 -22.10 -11.54 1.90
CA GLY A 14 -23.05 -11.75 3.01
C GLY A 14 -23.24 -13.20 3.50
N ASP A 15 -22.71 -14.21 2.80
CA ASP A 15 -22.82 -15.63 3.15
C ASP A 15 -21.83 -16.09 4.25
N LEU A 16 -21.04 -15.18 4.80
CA LEU A 16 -20.06 -15.49 5.84
C LEU A 16 -20.70 -15.52 7.23
N SER A 17 -20.32 -16.53 8.02
CA SER A 17 -20.61 -16.50 9.46
C SER A 17 -19.87 -15.34 10.12
N LEU A 18 -20.41 -14.83 11.23
CA LEU A 18 -19.81 -13.71 11.97
C LEU A 18 -18.31 -13.90 12.26
N GLU A 19 -17.93 -15.10 12.70
CA GLU A 19 -16.53 -15.44 12.98
C GLU A 19 -15.64 -15.32 11.72
N LYS A 20 -16.13 -15.81 10.57
CA LYS A 20 -15.41 -15.69 9.30
C LYS A 20 -15.37 -14.24 8.81
N SER A 21 -16.44 -13.48 8.97
CA SER A 21 -16.49 -12.06 8.62
C SER A 21 -15.47 -11.25 9.43
N LEU A 22 -15.35 -11.52 10.73
CA LEU A 22 -14.36 -10.89 11.59
C LEU A 22 -12.92 -11.25 11.16
N ALA A 23 -12.66 -12.53 10.88
CA ALA A 23 -11.35 -12.96 10.41
C ALA A 23 -10.96 -12.32 9.06
N GLN A 24 -11.91 -12.22 8.11
CA GLN A 24 -11.67 -11.58 6.82
C GLN A 24 -11.47 -10.07 6.96
N PHE A 25 -12.24 -9.42 7.84
CA PHE A 25 -12.07 -8.00 8.13
C PHE A 25 -10.67 -7.70 8.71
N GLU A 26 -10.21 -8.46 9.69
CA GLU A 26 -8.86 -8.31 10.26
C GLU A 26 -7.77 -8.48 9.21
N LYS A 27 -7.90 -9.49 8.34
CA LYS A 27 -6.98 -9.72 7.23
C LYS A 27 -6.98 -8.54 6.24
N GLY A 28 -8.16 -8.02 5.90
CA GLY A 28 -8.30 -6.85 5.02
C GLY A 28 -7.65 -5.60 5.60
N VAL A 29 -7.84 -5.34 6.90
CA VAL A 29 -7.21 -4.20 7.59
C VAL A 29 -5.68 -4.32 7.57
N LYS A 30 -5.13 -5.53 7.79
CA LYS A 30 -3.69 -5.77 7.74
C LYS A 30 -3.13 -5.49 6.34
N LEU A 31 -3.75 -6.04 5.30
CA LEU A 31 -3.33 -5.83 3.91
C LEU A 31 -3.41 -4.35 3.49
N SER A 32 -4.46 -3.64 3.91
CA SER A 32 -4.62 -2.21 3.64
C SER A 32 -3.46 -1.39 4.25
N ARG A 33 -3.08 -1.68 5.50
CA ARG A 33 -1.93 -1.02 6.15
C ARG A 33 -0.62 -1.31 5.45
N GLU A 34 -0.41 -2.54 5.00
CA GLU A 34 0.79 -2.93 4.25
C GLU A 34 0.89 -2.20 2.91
N CYS A 35 -0.22 -2.11 2.16
CA CYS A 35 -0.28 -1.32 0.93
C CYS A 35 0.06 0.15 1.18
N GLN A 36 -0.50 0.76 2.21
CA GLN A 36 -0.22 2.16 2.55
C GLN A 36 1.26 2.38 2.89
N ALA A 37 1.86 1.48 3.66
CA ALA A 37 3.29 1.54 4.00
C ALA A 37 4.18 1.40 2.75
N ALA A 38 3.82 0.51 1.83
CA ALA A 38 4.53 0.33 0.57
C ALA A 38 4.46 1.59 -0.30
N LEU A 39 3.28 2.23 -0.41
CA LEU A 39 3.10 3.49 -1.12
C LEU A 39 3.95 4.60 -0.52
N THR A 40 3.91 4.78 0.80
CA THR A 40 4.74 5.78 1.49
C THR A 40 6.23 5.54 1.27
N ASN A 41 6.69 4.28 1.29
CA ASN A 41 8.09 3.97 1.00
C ASN A 41 8.47 4.28 -0.45
N ALA A 42 7.57 4.01 -1.40
CA ALA A 42 7.78 4.33 -2.80
C ALA A 42 7.86 5.85 -3.01
N GLU A 43 6.96 6.62 -2.41
CA GLU A 43 6.98 8.10 -2.45
C GLU A 43 8.29 8.66 -1.90
N GLN A 44 8.77 8.16 -0.75
CA GLN A 44 10.06 8.57 -0.18
C GLN A 44 11.23 8.27 -1.12
N LYS A 45 11.26 7.09 -1.74
CA LYS A 45 12.32 6.72 -2.70
C LYS A 45 12.31 7.66 -3.90
N VAL A 46 11.13 7.99 -4.43
CA VAL A 46 11.00 8.94 -5.55
C VAL A 46 11.52 10.32 -5.16
N GLN A 47 11.19 10.81 -3.95
CA GLN A 47 11.70 12.10 -3.47
C GLN A 47 13.22 12.13 -3.35
N ILE A 48 13.84 11.06 -2.84
CA ILE A 48 15.29 10.97 -2.72
C ILE A 48 15.93 11.02 -4.11
N LEU A 49 15.44 10.18 -5.04
CA LEU A 49 15.97 10.13 -6.41
C LEU A 49 15.86 11.49 -7.13
N MET A 50 14.71 12.15 -7.03
CA MET A 50 14.53 13.48 -7.61
C MET A 50 15.41 14.54 -6.95
N GLY A 51 15.59 14.47 -5.62
CA GLY A 51 16.45 15.38 -4.87
C GLY A 51 17.93 15.20 -5.21
N ASP A 52 18.38 13.96 -5.41
CA ASP A 52 19.73 13.65 -5.84
C ASP A 52 19.97 14.09 -7.30
N GLU A 53 19.02 13.86 -8.22
CA GLU A 53 19.09 14.37 -9.60
C GLU A 53 19.19 15.91 -9.66
N LEU A 54 18.47 16.61 -8.78
CA LEU A 54 18.55 18.07 -8.64
C LEU A 54 19.90 18.55 -8.10
N ARG A 55 20.56 17.76 -7.25
CA ARG A 55 21.87 18.11 -6.66
C ARG A 55 23.00 17.86 -7.65
N ASP A 56 22.96 16.73 -8.35
CA ASP A 56 23.94 16.40 -9.39
C ASP A 56 23.89 17.39 -10.56
N ALA A 57 22.71 17.87 -10.94
CA ALA A 57 22.56 18.90 -11.98
C ALA A 57 23.15 20.27 -11.57
N ALA A 58 23.18 20.59 -10.27
CA ALA A 58 23.72 21.84 -9.76
C ALA A 58 25.27 21.82 -9.63
N ASP A 59 25.87 20.65 -9.44
CA ASP A 59 27.32 20.50 -9.27
C ASP A 59 28.13 20.43 -10.58
N THR A 60 27.48 20.23 -11.75
CA THR A 60 28.14 20.26 -13.08
C THR A 60 28.42 21.66 -13.66
N GLY A 61 28.29 22.72 -12.85
CA GLY A 61 28.29 24.12 -13.30
C GLY A 61 29.51 24.99 -12.92
N ASP A 62 30.66 24.41 -12.56
CA ASP A 62 31.96 25.11 -12.42
C ASP A 62 32.92 24.68 -13.55
#